data_AF-A0A6P7WRE3-F1
#
_entry.id   AF-A0A6P7WRE3-F1
#
_cell.length_a   1.000
_cell.length_b   1.000
_cell.length_c   1.000
_cell.angle_alpha   90.00
_cell.angle_beta   90.00
_cell.angle_gamma   90.00
#
_symmetry.space_group_name_H-M   'P 1'
#
loop_
_entity.id
_entity.type
_entity.pdbx_description
1 polymer ?
#
loop_
_entity_poly.entity_id
_entity_poly.type
_entity_poly.pdbx_seq_one_letter_code
_entity_poly.pdbx_strand_id
1 'polypeptide(L)'
;MGSWLKVVLVISVATVVTPVITTPIFQNIQDAKFIALAISFYNKQANAPSIFKLLEADPLYRLGESVQQMTFRIKETVCQKSEIQSMKECDFKVDGLVKTCLAYFSQQEPHLSGLTCHSVNQKQIRVRRSNPKRECFRRGNKVICRTPSPHRIGSGSTIERVKHHGEIKILPTKAHQK
;
A
#
# COMPACT_ATOMS: atom_id res chain seq x y z
N MET A 1 -31.13 23.98 -72.46
CA MET A 1 -31.92 23.03 -71.65
C MET A 1 -31.13 22.73 -70.39
N GLY A 2 -31.69 23.12 -69.24
CA GLY A 2 -30.96 23.33 -67.98
C GLY A 2 -30.48 22.05 -67.28
N SER A 3 -29.29 22.17 -66.69
CA SER A 3 -28.60 21.17 -65.88
C SER A 3 -29.39 20.81 -64.62
N TRP A 4 -29.63 19.51 -64.41
CA TRP A 4 -30.26 18.97 -63.20
C TRP A 4 -29.18 18.69 -62.14
N LEU A 5 -29.08 19.54 -61.12
CA LEU A 5 -28.37 19.20 -59.89
C LEU A 5 -29.25 18.29 -59.02
N LYS A 6 -28.82 17.04 -58.81
CA LYS A 6 -29.32 16.20 -57.72
C LYS A 6 -28.50 16.47 -56.47
N VAL A 7 -29.10 17.10 -55.47
CA VAL A 7 -28.50 17.27 -54.15
C VAL A 7 -28.89 16.07 -53.30
N VAL A 8 -27.94 15.17 -53.06
CA VAL A 8 -28.10 14.08 -52.09
C VAL A 8 -27.56 14.57 -50.75
N LEU A 9 -28.45 14.71 -49.77
CA LEU A 9 -28.14 15.18 -48.43
C LEU A 9 -27.81 13.96 -47.56
N VAL A 10 -26.52 13.70 -47.33
CA VAL A 10 -26.06 12.62 -46.44
C VAL A 10 -26.04 13.17 -45.02
N ILE A 11 -26.95 12.69 -44.18
CA ILE A 11 -26.98 13.04 -42.75
C ILE A 11 -25.92 12.19 -42.04
N SER A 12 -24.78 12.79 -41.72
CA SER A 12 -23.75 12.17 -40.88
C SER A 12 -24.21 12.18 -39.41
N VAL A 13 -24.59 11.02 -38.88
CA VAL A 13 -24.87 10.84 -37.46
C VAL A 13 -23.55 10.82 -36.70
N ALA A 14 -23.20 11.93 -36.06
CA ALA A 14 -22.09 11.98 -35.12
C ALA A 14 -22.51 11.24 -33.84
N THR A 15 -22.01 10.03 -33.64
CA THR A 15 -22.11 9.35 -32.35
C THR A 15 -21.23 10.08 -31.36
N VAL A 16 -21.83 10.81 -30.43
CA VAL A 16 -21.13 11.47 -29.33
C VAL A 16 -20.62 10.38 -28.38
N VAL A 17 -19.31 10.15 -28.39
CA VAL A 17 -18.65 9.28 -27.41
C VAL A 17 -18.49 10.12 -26.14
N THR A 18 -19.40 9.97 -25.17
CA THR A 18 -19.27 10.66 -23.89
C THR A 18 -18.12 10.03 -23.09
N PRO A 19 -17.11 10.79 -22.66
CA PRO A 19 -16.08 10.27 -21.78
C PRO A 19 -16.67 9.99 -20.39
N VAL A 20 -16.44 8.80 -19.86
CA VAL A 20 -16.75 8.47 -18.46
C VAL A 20 -15.80 9.28 -17.58
N ILE A 21 -16.30 10.36 -16.97
CA ILE A 21 -15.50 11.22 -16.09
C ILE A 21 -15.38 10.55 -14.72
N THR A 22 -14.19 10.03 -14.39
CA THR A 22 -13.87 9.49 -13.05
C THR A 22 -13.31 10.61 -12.17
N THR A 23 -14.14 11.27 -11.36
CA THR A 23 -13.66 12.29 -10.40
C THR A 23 -13.27 11.63 -9.08
N PRO A 24 -12.06 11.85 -8.53
CA PRO A 24 -11.74 11.46 -7.17
C PRO A 24 -12.59 12.27 -6.19
N ILE A 25 -13.28 11.61 -5.27
CA ILE A 25 -13.92 12.25 -4.12
C ILE A 25 -12.95 12.11 -2.95
N PHE A 26 -12.51 13.23 -2.37
CA PHE A 26 -11.73 13.23 -1.14
C PHE A 26 -12.66 13.61 0.01
N GLN A 27 -13.28 12.62 0.66
CA GLN A 27 -14.05 12.82 1.90
C GLN A 27 -13.57 11.83 2.96
N ASN A 28 -12.47 12.21 3.62
CA ASN A 28 -11.73 11.41 4.60
C ASN A 28 -12.59 10.58 5.59
N ILE A 29 -13.73 11.13 6.05
CA ILE A 29 -14.64 10.46 6.99
C ILE A 29 -15.50 9.39 6.31
N GLN A 30 -15.96 9.64 5.08
CA GLN A 30 -16.79 8.71 4.32
C GLN A 30 -15.96 7.52 3.83
N ASP A 31 -14.73 7.79 3.40
CA ASP A 31 -13.76 6.79 2.98
C ASP A 31 -13.48 5.78 4.11
N ALA A 32 -13.26 6.27 5.33
CA ALA A 32 -13.03 5.41 6.50
C ALA A 32 -14.20 4.45 6.80
N LYS A 33 -15.45 4.92 6.65
CA LYS A 33 -16.65 4.07 6.85
C LYS A 33 -16.74 2.97 5.79
N PHE A 34 -16.53 3.31 4.53
CA PHE A 34 -16.55 2.35 3.42
C PHE A 34 -15.43 1.30 3.54
N ILE A 35 -14.22 1.75 3.90
CA ILE A 35 -13.08 0.85 4.15
C ILE A 35 -13.41 -0.11 5.30
N ALA A 36 -13.89 0.40 6.44
CA ALA A 36 -14.23 -0.43 7.59
C ALA A 36 -15.30 -1.47 7.25
N LEU A 37 -16.33 -1.07 6.50
CA LEU A 37 -17.39 -1.96 6.05
C LEU A 37 -16.83 -3.07 5.14
N ALA A 38 -16.05 -2.72 4.12
CA ALA A 38 -15.45 -3.69 3.20
C ALA A 38 -14.50 -4.68 3.89
N ILE A 39 -13.65 -4.20 4.81
CA ILE A 39 -12.74 -5.06 5.58
C ILE A 39 -13.51 -5.99 6.51
N SER A 40 -14.56 -5.49 7.17
CA SER A 40 -15.40 -6.32 8.03
C SER A 40 -16.09 -7.44 7.24
N PHE A 41 -16.56 -7.14 6.04
CA PHE A 41 -17.18 -8.11 5.13
C PHE A 41 -16.17 -9.16 4.68
N TYR A 42 -14.94 -8.74 4.33
CA TYR A 42 -13.85 -9.65 4.00
C TYR A 42 -13.54 -10.61 5.14
N ASN A 43 -13.27 -10.09 6.34
CA ASN A 43 -12.88 -10.91 7.48
C ASN A 43 -13.99 -11.89 7.92
N LYS A 44 -15.27 -11.50 7.78
CA LYS A 44 -16.39 -12.40 8.06
C LYS A 44 -16.45 -13.57 7.08
N GLN A 45 -16.34 -13.31 5.77
CA GLN A 45 -16.55 -14.33 4.74
C GLN A 45 -15.31 -15.13 4.35
N ALA A 46 -14.12 -14.53 4.40
CA ALA A 46 -12.91 -15.21 4.02
C ALA A 46 -12.66 -16.41 4.94
N ASN A 47 -12.36 -17.57 4.36
CA ASN A 47 -11.92 -18.75 5.10
C ASN A 47 -10.42 -18.65 5.44
N ALA A 48 -10.04 -17.56 6.11
CA ALA A 48 -8.69 -17.32 6.58
C ALA A 48 -8.65 -17.46 8.12
N PRO A 49 -7.61 -18.07 8.69
CA PRO A 49 -7.49 -18.23 10.14
C PRO A 49 -7.17 -16.91 10.85
N SER A 50 -6.53 -15.97 10.15
CA SER A 50 -6.10 -14.67 10.67
C SER A 50 -6.99 -13.54 10.17
N ILE A 51 -7.05 -12.47 10.98
CA ILE A 51 -7.72 -11.22 10.61
C ILE A 51 -6.83 -10.44 9.64
N PHE A 52 -7.46 -9.68 8.74
CA PHE A 52 -6.80 -8.72 7.88
C PHE A 52 -7.15 -7.28 8.28
N LYS A 53 -6.15 -6.41 8.24
CA LYS A 53 -6.27 -4.97 8.53
C LYS A 53 -5.92 -4.14 7.30
N LEU A 54 -6.44 -2.91 7.25
CA LEU A 54 -6.08 -1.94 6.23
C LEU A 54 -4.58 -1.66 6.26
N LEU A 55 -3.90 -1.84 5.15
CA LEU A 55 -2.51 -1.43 4.96
C LEU A 55 -2.43 -0.06 4.29
N GLU A 56 -3.21 0.13 3.21
CA GLU A 56 -3.20 1.33 2.37
C GLU A 56 -4.54 1.42 1.62
N ALA A 57 -5.02 2.62 1.32
CA ALA A 57 -6.22 2.84 0.52
C ALA A 57 -5.98 3.94 -0.51
N ASP A 58 -6.50 3.71 -1.72
CA ASP A 58 -6.62 4.75 -2.74
C ASP A 58 -7.88 5.61 -2.46
N PRO A 59 -7.99 6.81 -3.05
CA PRO A 59 -9.20 7.61 -2.95
C PRO A 59 -10.44 6.89 -3.47
N LEU A 60 -11.61 7.29 -2.97
CA LEU A 60 -12.89 6.84 -3.51
C LEU A 60 -13.16 7.52 -4.85
N TYR A 61 -13.62 6.75 -5.83
CA TYR A 61 -13.96 7.24 -7.17
C TYR A 61 -15.45 7.05 -7.46
N ARG A 62 -16.07 8.00 -8.17
CA ARG A 62 -17.40 7.80 -8.76
C ARG A 62 -17.31 7.13 -10.13
N LEU A 63 -18.16 6.14 -10.33
CA LEU A 63 -18.42 5.48 -11.60
C LEU A 63 -19.85 5.83 -12.04
N GLY A 64 -19.97 6.82 -12.91
CA GLY A 64 -21.29 7.35 -13.29
C GLY A 64 -22.00 8.03 -12.11
N GLU A 65 -23.33 7.97 -12.12
CA GLU A 65 -24.15 8.73 -11.16
C GLU A 65 -24.31 8.01 -9.81
N SER A 66 -24.42 6.68 -9.80
CA SER A 66 -24.90 5.93 -8.63
C SER A 66 -23.89 4.97 -7.99
N VAL A 67 -22.74 4.72 -8.62
CA VAL A 67 -21.74 3.75 -8.15
C VAL A 67 -20.48 4.46 -7.69
N GLN A 68 -19.94 4.01 -6.57
CA GLN A 68 -18.63 4.41 -6.07
C GLN A 68 -17.72 3.18 -6.02
N GLN A 69 -16.43 3.38 -6.25
CA GLN A 69 -15.44 2.31 -6.18
C GLN A 69 -14.19 2.75 -5.43
N MET A 70 -13.49 1.81 -4.82
CA MET A 70 -12.22 2.05 -4.14
C MET A 70 -11.32 0.83 -4.25
N THR A 71 -10.04 1.10 -4.51
CA THR A 71 -8.97 0.11 -4.39
C THR A 71 -8.26 0.30 -3.06
N PHE A 72 -8.00 -0.80 -2.36
CA PHE A 72 -7.28 -0.75 -1.09
C PHE A 72 -6.50 -2.04 -0.87
N ARG A 73 -5.51 -2.00 0.01
CA ARG A 73 -4.67 -3.14 0.35
C ARG A 73 -4.90 -3.51 1.80
N ILE A 74 -5.03 -4.81 2.06
CA ILE A 74 -5.13 -5.36 3.40
C ILE A 74 -3.95 -6.29 3.69
N LYS A 75 -3.51 -6.36 4.93
CA LYS A 75 -2.42 -7.22 5.38
C LYS A 75 -2.86 -8.09 6.56
N GLU A 76 -2.43 -9.35 6.53
CA GLU A 76 -2.63 -10.34 7.59
C GLU A 76 -2.04 -9.85 8.93
N THR A 77 -2.77 -10.09 10.01
CA THR A 77 -2.38 -9.75 11.37
C THR A 77 -1.98 -10.99 12.15
N VAL A 78 -1.43 -10.78 13.35
CA VAL A 78 -1.12 -11.87 14.29
C VAL A 78 -2.38 -12.43 14.98
N CYS A 79 -3.49 -11.69 14.96
CA CYS A 79 -4.73 -12.08 15.60
C CYS A 79 -5.48 -13.14 14.80
N GLN A 80 -6.14 -14.04 15.53
CA GLN A 80 -6.98 -15.07 14.93
C GLN A 80 -8.38 -14.53 14.62
N LYS A 81 -9.08 -15.15 13.69
CA LYS A 81 -10.45 -14.78 13.30
C LYS A 81 -11.46 -14.92 14.45
N SER A 82 -11.19 -15.76 15.45
CA SER A 82 -11.97 -15.82 16.71
C SER A 82 -11.94 -14.50 17.51
N GLU A 83 -10.94 -13.65 17.27
CA GLU A 83 -10.69 -12.41 17.99
C GLU A 83 -11.23 -11.18 17.22
N ILE A 84 -12.18 -11.33 16.31
CA ILE A 84 -12.71 -10.24 15.45
C ILE A 84 -13.11 -8.98 16.24
N GLN A 85 -13.47 -9.09 17.52
CA GLN A 85 -13.81 -7.93 18.35
C GLN A 85 -12.61 -7.03 18.71
N SER A 86 -11.36 -7.51 18.67
CA SER A 86 -10.15 -6.76 19.04
C SER A 86 -9.43 -6.09 17.86
N MET A 87 -10.13 -5.89 16.72
CA MET A 87 -9.56 -5.34 15.49
C MET A 87 -8.80 -4.00 15.65
N LYS A 88 -8.92 -3.26 16.76
CA LYS A 88 -8.13 -2.03 16.94
C LYS A 88 -6.68 -2.32 17.37
N GLU A 89 -6.44 -3.34 18.18
CA GLU A 89 -5.12 -3.60 18.82
C GLU A 89 -4.26 -4.67 18.12
N CYS A 90 -4.71 -5.24 17.01
CA CYS A 90 -3.96 -6.29 16.32
C CYS A 90 -2.79 -5.76 15.46
N ASP A 91 -1.56 -6.17 15.75
CA ASP A 91 -0.41 -5.85 14.92
C ASP A 91 -0.38 -6.63 13.60
N PHE A 92 0.28 -6.05 12.59
CA PHE A 92 0.55 -6.76 11.35
C PHE A 92 1.55 -7.89 11.58
N LYS A 93 1.29 -9.05 10.96
CA LYS A 93 2.27 -10.12 10.88
C LYS A 93 3.42 -9.68 9.97
N VAL A 94 4.67 -9.90 10.40
CA VAL A 94 5.88 -9.42 9.69
C VAL A 94 5.85 -9.87 8.21
N ASP A 95 5.73 -11.18 7.99
CA ASP A 95 5.61 -11.80 6.67
C ASP A 95 4.14 -12.11 6.31
N GLY A 96 3.22 -11.29 6.83
CA GLY A 96 1.79 -11.45 6.58
C GLY A 96 1.45 -11.29 5.11
N LEU A 97 0.47 -12.09 4.65
CA LEU A 97 -0.06 -11.99 3.30
C LEU A 97 -0.65 -10.60 3.05
N VAL A 98 -0.31 -10.02 1.90
CA VAL A 98 -0.91 -8.77 1.42
C VAL A 98 -1.88 -9.09 0.30
N LYS A 99 -3.08 -8.50 0.37
CA LYS A 99 -4.11 -8.61 -0.66
C LYS A 99 -4.48 -7.23 -1.16
N THR A 100 -4.65 -7.11 -2.47
CA THR A 100 -5.25 -5.93 -3.11
C THR A 100 -6.72 -6.22 -3.35
N CYS A 101 -7.57 -5.32 -2.87
CA CYS A 101 -9.01 -5.41 -2.91
C CYS A 101 -9.60 -4.28 -3.76
N LEU A 102 -10.66 -4.60 -4.49
CA LEU A 102 -11.52 -3.66 -5.21
C LEU A 102 -12.93 -3.79 -4.64
N ALA A 103 -13.48 -2.69 -4.13
CA ALA A 103 -14.82 -2.62 -3.58
C ALA A 103 -15.70 -1.67 -4.39
N TYR A 104 -16.97 -2.02 -4.50
CA TYR A 104 -18.03 -1.23 -5.11
C TYR A 104 -19.11 -0.92 -4.09
N PHE A 105 -19.55 0.33 -4.05
CA PHE A 105 -20.56 0.84 -3.13
C PHE A 105 -21.68 1.54 -3.89
N SER A 106 -22.90 1.39 -3.42
CA SER A 106 -24.04 2.21 -3.86
C SER A 106 -23.96 3.60 -3.22
N GLN A 107 -24.31 4.64 -3.98
CA GLN A 107 -24.29 6.03 -3.49
C GLN A 107 -25.49 6.36 -2.59
N GLN A 108 -26.66 5.79 -2.86
CA GLN A 108 -27.92 6.12 -2.17
C GLN A 108 -27.99 5.52 -0.77
N GLU A 109 -27.44 4.32 -0.62
CA GLU A 109 -27.25 3.68 0.68
C GLU A 109 -25.82 3.13 0.69
N PRO A 110 -24.99 3.40 1.71
CA PRO A 110 -23.61 2.92 1.79
C PRO A 110 -23.56 1.41 2.03
N HIS A 111 -23.99 0.64 1.03
CA HIS A 111 -24.03 -0.81 1.00
C HIS A 111 -22.93 -1.27 0.06
N LEU A 112 -22.17 -2.26 0.50
CA LEU A 112 -21.19 -2.92 -0.33
C LEU A 112 -21.90 -3.77 -1.37
N SER A 113 -21.85 -3.33 -2.62
CA SER A 113 -22.45 -4.03 -3.76
C SER A 113 -21.52 -5.12 -4.31
N GLY A 114 -20.21 -5.01 -4.09
CA GLY A 114 -19.24 -6.02 -4.48
C GLY A 114 -17.87 -5.84 -3.85
N LEU A 115 -17.18 -6.95 -3.59
CA LEU A 115 -15.81 -6.97 -3.09
C LEU A 115 -15.02 -8.11 -3.73
N THR A 116 -13.86 -7.79 -4.29
CA THR A 116 -12.93 -8.80 -4.83
C THR A 116 -11.53 -8.53 -4.31
N CYS A 117 -10.84 -9.55 -3.80
CA CYS A 117 -9.49 -9.42 -3.23
C CYS A 117 -8.55 -10.48 -3.79
N HIS A 118 -7.35 -10.07 -4.21
CA HIS A 118 -6.32 -10.94 -4.77
C HIS A 118 -5.00 -10.81 -4.00
N SER A 119 -4.30 -11.93 -3.79
CA SER A 119 -2.98 -11.92 -3.13
C SER A 119 -1.93 -11.26 -4.02
N VAL A 120 -1.07 -10.42 -3.42
CA VAL A 120 0.04 -9.77 -4.12
C VAL A 120 1.31 -10.59 -3.95
N ASN A 121 1.95 -11.01 -5.04
CA ASN A 121 3.26 -11.66 -4.98
C ASN A 121 4.33 -10.65 -4.54
N GLN A 122 4.78 -10.72 -3.28
CA GLN A 122 5.71 -9.79 -2.64
C GLN A 122 7.12 -9.73 -3.28
N LYS A 123 7.44 -10.60 -4.24
CA LYS A 123 8.77 -10.63 -4.90
C LYS A 123 9.13 -9.34 -5.66
N GLN A 124 8.18 -8.45 -5.93
CA GLN A 124 8.42 -7.28 -6.77
C GLN A 124 8.77 -6.00 -5.98
N ILE A 125 8.61 -5.96 -4.66
CA ILE A 125 8.99 -4.80 -3.83
C ILE A 125 10.41 -4.99 -3.28
N ARG A 126 11.38 -5.20 -4.17
CA ARG A 126 12.79 -4.92 -3.86
C ARG A 126 13.11 -3.59 -4.51
N VAL A 127 13.10 -2.52 -3.71
CA VAL A 127 13.65 -1.22 -4.11
C VAL A 127 15.05 -1.48 -4.66
N ARG A 128 15.21 -1.37 -5.99
CA ARG A 128 16.52 -1.38 -6.62
C ARG A 128 17.21 -0.11 -6.16
N ARG A 129 17.95 -0.18 -5.04
CA ARG A 129 18.89 0.87 -4.67
C ARG A 129 19.87 0.98 -5.83
N SER A 130 19.79 2.06 -6.59
CA SER A 130 20.81 2.38 -7.59
C SER A 130 22.15 2.35 -6.87
N ASN A 131 23.06 1.52 -7.35
CA ASN A 131 24.39 1.39 -6.76
C ASN A 131 25.06 2.77 -6.88
N PRO A 132 25.47 3.41 -5.77
CA PRO A 132 26.06 4.74 -5.86
C PRO A 132 27.36 4.67 -6.67
N LYS A 133 27.46 5.50 -7.71
CA LYS A 133 28.63 5.58 -8.59
C LYS A 133 29.84 5.97 -7.74
N ARG A 134 30.82 5.06 -7.61
CA ARG A 134 32.06 5.34 -6.89
C ARG A 134 32.88 6.35 -7.68
N GLU A 135 33.36 7.40 -7.02
CA GLU A 135 34.21 8.40 -7.66
C GLU A 135 35.67 8.01 -7.44
N CYS A 136 36.40 7.81 -8.54
CA CYS A 136 37.79 7.38 -8.52
C CYS A 136 38.70 8.46 -9.13
N PHE A 137 39.83 8.72 -8.50
CA PHE A 137 40.84 9.67 -8.97
C PHE A 137 42.24 9.08 -8.87
N ARG A 138 43.18 9.56 -9.70
CA ARG A 138 44.59 9.18 -9.62
C ARG A 138 45.34 10.08 -8.66
N ARG A 139 46.20 9.49 -7.83
CA ARG A 139 47.16 10.19 -6.97
C ARG A 139 48.54 9.55 -7.17
N GLY A 140 49.38 10.20 -7.97
CA GLY A 140 50.63 9.61 -8.47
C GLY A 140 50.35 8.36 -9.33
N ASN A 141 51.09 7.28 -9.08
CA ASN A 141 50.92 6.00 -9.79
C ASN A 141 49.81 5.10 -9.21
N LYS A 142 48.97 5.59 -8.30
CA LYS A 142 47.87 4.82 -7.69
C LYS A 142 46.50 5.42 -8.02
N VAL A 143 45.51 4.56 -8.32
CA VAL A 143 44.09 4.92 -8.48
C VAL A 143 43.39 4.71 -7.13
N ILE A 144 42.69 5.73 -6.63
CA ILE A 144 41.95 5.70 -5.37
C ILE A 144 40.46 5.90 -5.68
N CYS A 145 39.62 4.97 -5.24
CA CYS A 145 38.16 5.05 -5.37
C CYS A 145 37.52 5.35 -4.02
N ARG A 146 36.74 6.43 -3.92
CA ARG A 146 35.95 6.74 -2.73
C ARG A 146 34.57 6.12 -2.87
N THR A 147 34.19 5.30 -1.89
CA THR A 147 32.78 4.94 -1.68
C THR A 147 32.08 6.13 -1.03
N PRO A 148 30.93 6.61 -1.55
CA PRO A 148 30.14 7.61 -0.87
C PRO A 148 29.77 7.10 0.53
N SER A 149 30.26 7.77 1.57
CA SER A 149 29.86 7.46 2.93
C SER A 149 28.36 7.77 3.05
N PRO A 150 27.54 6.88 3.65
CA PRO A 150 26.17 7.25 3.98
C PRO A 150 26.23 8.48 4.88
N HIS A 151 25.51 9.53 4.48
CA HIS A 151 25.34 10.73 5.29
C HIS A 151 24.80 10.31 6.66
N ARG A 152 25.61 10.45 7.72
CA ARG A 152 25.11 10.47 9.09
C ARG A 152 24.25 11.71 9.23
N ILE A 153 22.93 11.53 9.27
CA ILE A 153 22.06 12.49 9.94
C ILE A 153 22.34 12.28 11.43
N GLY A 154 23.21 13.12 11.98
CA GLY A 154 23.55 13.10 13.39
C GLY A 154 22.40 13.68 14.20
N SER A 155 21.74 12.84 14.98
CA SER A 155 21.04 13.27 16.20
C SER A 155 22.06 13.95 17.11
N GLY A 156 21.82 15.21 17.42
CA GLY A 156 22.54 15.89 18.49
C GLY A 156 21.99 15.44 19.84
N SER A 157 22.84 14.82 20.66
CA SER A 157 22.94 15.16 22.08
C SER A 157 24.30 14.74 22.63
N THR A 158 24.77 15.54 23.57
CA THR A 158 26.17 15.75 23.97
C THR A 158 26.77 14.58 24.76
N ILE A 159 28.10 14.51 24.66
CA ILE A 159 29.07 13.58 25.25
C ILE A 159 28.94 13.45 26.78
N GLU A 160 29.03 12.23 27.32
CA GLU A 160 30.00 11.97 28.39
C GLU A 160 30.66 10.59 28.21
N ARG A 161 31.99 10.60 28.27
CA ARG A 161 32.90 9.52 27.92
C ARG A 161 33.51 9.00 29.22
N VAL A 162 33.01 7.88 29.75
CA VAL A 162 33.74 7.13 30.78
C VAL A 162 34.33 5.88 30.13
N LYS A 163 35.66 5.91 29.94
CA LYS A 163 36.47 4.73 29.64
C LYS A 163 36.63 3.96 30.95
N HIS A 164 36.35 2.66 30.98
CA HIS A 164 37.14 1.76 31.80
C HIS A 164 37.40 0.43 31.07
N HIS A 165 38.63 -0.03 31.29
CA HIS A 165 39.29 -1.21 30.78
C HIS A 165 38.51 -2.50 31.02
N GLY A 166 38.72 -3.47 30.14
CA GLY A 166 37.97 -4.71 30.12
C GLY A 166 38.36 -5.74 31.18
N GLU A 167 37.53 -6.79 31.26
CA GLU A 167 37.95 -8.17 31.46
C GLU A 167 36.76 -9.06 31.06
N ILE A 168 36.99 -10.02 30.15
CA ILE A 168 36.04 -11.10 29.87
C ILE A 168 36.20 -12.12 31.00
N LYS A 169 35.12 -12.41 31.75
CA LYS A 169 35.01 -13.65 32.53
C LYS A 169 33.68 -14.34 32.22
N ILE A 170 33.80 -15.57 31.75
CA ILE A 170 32.73 -16.53 31.52
C ILE A 170 32.56 -17.40 32.78
N LEU A 171 31.32 -17.91 32.97
CA LEU A 171 30.85 -19.09 33.76
C LEU A 171 30.26 -18.81 35.17
N PRO A 172 29.35 -19.67 35.73
CA PRO A 172 28.43 -20.68 35.16
C PRO A 172 26.94 -20.46 35.50
N THR A 173 26.09 -21.17 34.76
CA THR A 173 24.71 -21.56 35.13
C THR A 173 24.64 -22.29 36.48
N LYS A 174 23.70 -21.89 37.34
CA LYS A 174 23.19 -22.75 38.42
C LYS A 174 21.66 -22.77 38.42
N ALA A 175 21.16 -24.00 38.47
CA ALA A 175 19.76 -24.37 38.64
C ALA A 175 19.20 -23.86 39.97
N HIS A 176 17.91 -23.54 39.99
CA HIS A 176 17.11 -23.46 41.21
C HIS A 176 15.93 -24.41 41.10
N GLN A 177 15.98 -25.41 41.97
CA GLN A 177 14.88 -26.28 42.33
C GLN A 177 14.38 -25.80 43.70
N LYS A 178 13.06 -25.60 43.82
CA LYS A 178 12.31 -25.93 45.03
C LYS A 178 10.89 -26.28 44.61
#